data_AF-A0A945AGI0-F1
#
_entry.id   AF-A0A945AGI0-F1
#
_cell.length_a   1.000
_cell.length_b   1.000
_cell.length_c   1.000
_cell.angle_alpha   90.00
_cell.angle_beta   90.00
_cell.angle_gamma   90.00
#
_symmetry.space_group_name_H-M   'P 1'
#
loop_
_entity.id
_entity.type
_entity.pdbx_description
1 polymer ?
#
loop_
_entity_poly.entity_id
_entity_poly.type
_entity_poly.pdbx_seq_one_letter_code
_entity_poly.pdbx_strand_id
1 'polypeptide(L)'
;MMRLFLFSVLMCFCTVHTIEAQLSPGELARVHAHLEGLSNCTQCHQLGQHIDGAKCMDCHTEIRVRINADKGFHATVRDTNCVSCHSDHNGQKFSMIRWPDEDMTHFDHNRTGYVLRGKKHQEAECRDCHQEKNIRASDILTDRKGSLDHTFLGLDQACSSCHVDKHKGQFDQSCDACHVVDDWKVIDKFSHDQARFALVGKHDSTACEKCHLEEPLVGEPTGSFTRFRPLVFDGCVACHEDVHFGKFAQTCEQCHSPNGWYETNLKTFNHNQTKYPLVGKHDSVKCELCHGNTEKLVRPAFAQCVDCHQDTHQGQLRHRVDKGRCESCHIEQGFMPARFGLERHQDTRFRLEGAHQAVPCMMCHQTMASGVVQFVWPQETFTCRDCHQTPHGDQFVARIAKGGCEACHNGSTWHAVDVNHNETRFPLRGKHQKVFCEKCHKGIETDGFTGTRYVPLPLDCQDCHVDQHGSQFDRADITACVRCHTTGDWKPTLFDHNKDALFAITGAHEDVACEKCHQVEAFDLNIIDRRYKPLDRTCAACHGEMKGR
;
A
#
# COMPACT_ATOMS: atom_id res chain seq x y z
N MET A 1 114.76 89.38 54.20
CA MET A 1 113.96 90.56 53.77
C MET A 1 112.52 90.08 53.69
N MET A 2 111.62 90.35 54.63
CA MET A 2 111.12 91.62 55.18
C MET A 2 109.62 91.71 54.82
N ARG A 3 108.82 92.03 55.86
CA ARG A 3 107.42 92.54 55.87
C ARG A 3 106.28 91.52 55.84
N LEU A 4 105.19 91.68 56.59
CA LEU A 4 104.80 92.42 57.82
C LEU A 4 103.26 92.20 57.90
N PHE A 5 102.72 91.85 59.08
CA PHE A 5 101.38 92.15 59.66
C PHE A 5 100.09 91.91 58.80
N LEU A 6 98.98 91.38 59.33
CA LEU A 6 98.22 91.91 60.46
C LEU A 6 97.23 90.87 61.02
N PHE A 7 97.05 90.94 62.34
CA PHE A 7 96.02 90.29 63.15
C PHE A 7 94.59 90.64 62.73
N SER A 8 93.67 89.67 62.81
CA SER A 8 92.25 89.91 63.11
C SER A 8 91.64 88.71 63.85
N VAL A 9 91.02 89.03 64.97
CA VAL A 9 90.42 88.15 66.00
C VAL A 9 89.32 87.25 65.42
N LEU A 10 89.45 85.92 65.59
CA LEU A 10 88.37 84.98 65.29
C LEU A 10 87.66 84.59 66.60
N MET A 11 86.50 85.21 66.83
CA MET A 11 85.54 84.78 67.86
C MET A 11 85.01 83.39 67.49
N CYS A 12 85.30 82.40 68.33
CA CYS A 12 84.71 81.07 68.26
C CYS A 12 83.24 81.13 68.73
N PHE A 13 82.30 81.32 67.81
CA PHE A 13 80.90 80.98 68.03
C PHE A 13 80.70 79.51 67.64
N CYS A 14 80.64 78.62 68.64
CA CYS A 14 80.12 77.27 68.47
C CYS A 14 78.62 77.36 68.17
N THR A 15 78.24 77.44 66.90
CA THR A 15 76.87 77.09 66.48
C THR A 15 76.77 75.57 66.44
N VAL A 16 76.09 75.01 67.43
CA VAL A 16 75.70 73.60 67.44
C VAL A 16 74.74 73.39 66.27
N HIS A 17 75.27 72.97 65.13
CA HIS A 17 74.46 72.41 64.06
C HIS A 17 74.10 70.99 64.51
N THR A 18 72.86 70.80 64.93
CA THR A 18 72.26 69.47 65.00
C THR A 18 72.18 68.94 63.58
N ILE A 19 73.19 68.17 63.18
CA ILE A 19 73.10 67.28 62.03
C ILE A 19 72.13 66.18 62.47
N GLU A 20 70.84 66.34 62.18
CA GLU A 20 69.95 65.19 62.16
C GLU A 20 70.41 64.30 61.01
N ALA A 21 71.08 63.20 61.36
CA ALA A 21 71.32 62.12 60.43
C ALA A 21 69.94 61.58 60.01
N GLN A 22 69.49 61.95 58.81
CA GLN A 22 68.30 61.40 58.18
C GLN A 22 68.57 59.91 57.89
N LEU A 23 68.32 59.05 58.87
CA LEU A 23 68.55 57.59 58.78
C LEU A 23 67.51 56.87 57.89
N SER A 24 66.40 57.53 57.53
CA SER A 24 65.37 57.00 56.66
C SER A 24 65.11 57.91 55.45
N PRO A 25 65.16 57.39 54.21
CA PRO A 25 64.94 58.19 52.99
C PRO A 25 63.49 58.65 52.80
N GLY A 26 62.55 58.21 53.64
CA GLY A 26 61.13 58.58 53.61
C GLY A 26 60.26 57.54 54.32
N GLU A 27 58.97 57.85 54.50
CA GLU A 27 57.98 56.88 55.01
C GLU A 27 57.80 55.72 54.01
N LEU A 28 57.74 54.50 54.54
CA LEU A 28 57.41 53.28 53.81
C LEU A 28 55.99 53.35 53.24
N ALA A 29 55.78 52.62 52.15
CA ALA A 29 54.46 52.44 51.56
C ALA A 29 53.51 51.74 52.53
N ARG A 30 52.20 51.97 52.40
CA ARG A 30 51.18 51.47 53.34
C ARG A 30 51.26 49.97 53.63
N VAL A 31 51.63 49.14 52.65
CA VAL A 31 51.74 47.69 52.81
C VAL A 31 52.91 47.26 53.70
N HIS A 32 53.96 48.08 53.80
CA HIS A 32 55.12 47.87 54.65
C HIS A 32 55.20 48.85 55.84
N ALA A 33 54.19 49.69 56.05
CA ALA A 33 54.15 50.64 57.18
C ALA A 33 54.29 49.96 58.57
N HIS A 34 53.94 48.67 58.67
CA HIS A 34 54.15 47.88 59.89
C HIS A 34 55.63 47.55 60.17
N LEU A 35 56.51 47.74 59.20
CA LEU A 35 57.96 47.57 59.29
C LEU A 35 58.69 48.89 59.56
N GLU A 36 57.97 49.98 59.81
CA GLU A 36 58.57 51.25 60.21
C GLU A 36 59.39 51.12 61.51
N GLY A 37 60.40 51.99 61.66
CA GLY A 37 61.22 52.08 62.86
C GLY A 37 62.67 51.61 62.69
N LEU A 38 63.56 52.20 63.52
CA LEU A 38 65.02 52.07 63.41
C LEU A 38 65.56 50.64 63.56
N SER A 39 64.81 49.73 64.19
CA SER A 39 65.21 48.33 64.35
C SER A 39 64.93 47.46 63.13
N ASN A 40 64.12 47.92 62.18
CA ASN A 40 63.59 47.09 61.09
C ASN A 40 64.31 47.29 59.75
N CYS A 41 65.23 48.26 59.66
CA CYS A 41 65.96 48.57 58.42
C CYS A 41 66.71 47.34 57.86
N THR A 42 67.24 46.48 58.74
CA THR A 42 67.99 45.27 58.36
C THR A 42 67.10 44.13 57.86
N GLN A 43 65.78 44.25 57.95
CA GLN A 43 64.85 43.29 57.34
C GLN A 43 64.86 43.38 55.81
N CYS A 44 65.14 44.56 55.25
CA CYS A 44 65.23 44.78 53.79
C CYS A 44 66.67 45.04 53.32
N HIS A 45 67.51 45.67 54.15
CA HIS A 45 68.88 46.06 53.77
C HIS A 45 69.95 45.13 54.38
N GLN A 46 71.08 44.99 53.68
CA GLN A 46 72.32 44.50 54.25
C GLN A 46 73.19 45.69 54.69
N LEU A 47 73.77 45.63 55.89
CA LEU A 47 74.60 46.71 56.43
C LEU A 47 75.74 47.06 55.46
N GLY A 48 75.76 48.30 54.97
CA GLY A 48 76.78 48.82 54.05
C GLY A 48 76.59 48.48 52.57
N GLN A 49 75.50 47.80 52.18
CA GLN A 49 75.20 47.45 50.79
C GLN A 49 73.78 47.89 50.37
N HIS A 50 73.51 47.81 49.07
CA HIS A 50 72.17 47.98 48.51
C HIS A 50 71.23 46.83 48.93
N ILE A 51 69.94 46.96 48.62
CA ILE A 51 68.90 45.98 48.95
C ILE A 51 69.20 44.63 48.29
N ASP A 52 69.00 43.54 49.04
CA ASP A 52 69.14 42.16 48.57
C ASP A 52 67.77 41.57 48.23
N GLY A 53 67.59 41.14 46.98
CA GLY A 53 66.34 40.54 46.50
C GLY A 53 65.95 39.25 47.24
N ALA A 54 66.91 38.53 47.83
CA ALA A 54 66.63 37.34 48.64
C ALA A 54 65.80 37.69 49.89
N LYS A 55 66.04 38.85 50.51
CA LYS A 55 65.30 39.32 51.68
C LYS A 55 63.84 39.65 51.36
N CYS A 56 63.56 40.19 50.18
CA CYS A 56 62.19 40.39 49.71
C CYS A 56 61.45 39.03 49.66
N MET A 57 62.13 38.01 49.16
CA MET A 57 61.58 36.68 48.93
C MET A 57 61.40 35.83 50.20
N ASP A 58 62.00 36.24 51.32
CA ASP A 58 61.75 35.62 52.63
C ASP A 58 60.32 35.89 53.13
N CYS A 59 59.79 37.08 52.84
CA CYS A 59 58.40 37.45 53.14
C CYS A 59 57.44 37.22 51.96
N HIS A 60 57.92 37.34 50.71
CA HIS A 60 57.16 37.10 49.47
C HIS A 60 57.36 35.69 48.94
N THR A 61 57.06 34.71 49.80
CA THR A 61 57.29 33.29 49.53
C THR A 61 56.54 32.78 48.29
N GLU A 62 55.36 33.36 48.00
CA GLU A 62 54.54 33.06 46.83
C GLU A 62 55.23 33.42 45.50
N ILE A 63 55.99 34.52 45.49
CA ILE A 63 56.79 34.94 44.33
C ILE A 63 58.02 34.04 44.21
N ARG A 64 58.69 33.75 45.35
CA ARG A 64 59.85 32.84 45.38
C ARG A 64 59.53 31.47 44.79
N VAL A 65 58.44 30.86 45.22
CA VAL A 65 58.02 29.54 44.72
C VAL A 65 57.76 29.58 43.21
N ARG A 66 57.13 30.65 42.70
CA ARG A 66 56.83 30.79 41.27
C ARG A 66 58.08 31.06 40.42
N ILE A 67 59.00 31.90 40.87
CA ILE A 67 60.28 32.11 40.18
C ILE A 67 61.09 30.82 40.12
N ASN A 68 61.19 30.09 41.24
CA ASN A 68 61.91 28.81 41.29
C ASN A 68 61.28 27.73 40.40
N ALA A 69 59.98 27.85 40.11
CA ALA A 69 59.26 26.96 39.21
C ALA A 69 59.23 27.45 37.75
N ASP A 70 59.92 28.54 37.41
CA ASP A 70 59.89 29.22 36.11
C ASP A 70 58.46 29.58 35.65
N LYS A 71 57.58 30.00 36.58
CA LYS A 71 56.17 30.31 36.30
C LYS A 71 55.84 31.80 36.46
N GLY A 72 55.12 32.33 35.47
CA GLY A 72 54.55 33.67 35.49
C GLY A 72 55.57 34.79 35.22
N PHE A 73 55.09 36.04 35.26
CA PHE A 73 55.88 37.20 34.86
C PHE A 73 57.20 37.38 35.63
N HIS A 74 57.18 37.23 36.96
CA HIS A 74 58.36 37.44 37.80
C HIS A 74 59.51 36.47 37.48
N ALA A 75 59.22 35.28 36.95
CA ALA A 75 60.26 34.36 36.48
C ALA A 75 61.04 34.92 35.28
N THR A 76 60.39 35.72 34.42
CA THR A 76 61.01 36.35 33.24
C THR A 76 61.92 37.53 33.58
N VAL A 77 61.84 38.04 34.81
CA VAL A 77 62.61 39.20 35.29
C VAL A 77 63.41 38.87 36.56
N ARG A 78 63.73 37.59 36.79
CA ARG A 78 64.40 37.11 38.02
C ARG A 78 65.76 37.75 38.31
N ASP A 79 66.43 38.26 37.27
CA ASP A 79 67.74 38.91 37.37
C ASP A 79 67.64 40.44 37.57
N THR A 80 66.41 40.99 37.62
CA THR A 80 66.15 42.42 37.85
C THR A 80 66.04 42.72 39.33
N ASN A 81 66.59 43.87 39.76
CA ASN A 81 66.44 44.33 41.14
C ASN A 81 64.97 44.66 41.45
N CYS A 82 64.38 44.02 42.46
CA CYS A 82 62.97 44.19 42.83
C CYS A 82 62.55 45.66 42.98
N VAL A 83 63.44 46.50 43.51
CA VAL A 83 63.19 47.92 43.85
C VAL A 83 63.03 48.78 42.60
N SER A 84 63.52 48.35 41.43
CA SER A 84 63.32 49.10 40.18
C SER A 84 61.84 49.16 39.78
N CYS A 85 61.06 48.17 40.19
CA CYS A 85 59.61 48.07 39.96
C CYS A 85 58.80 48.24 41.26
N HIS A 86 59.38 47.92 42.42
CA HIS A 86 58.72 47.97 43.73
C HIS A 86 59.44 48.94 44.67
N SER A 87 59.43 50.22 44.32
CA SER A 87 60.11 51.26 45.09
C SER A 87 59.37 51.56 46.39
N ASP A 88 60.05 51.40 47.51
CA ASP A 88 59.55 51.73 48.84
C ASP A 88 60.11 53.09 49.31
N HIS A 89 59.67 53.60 50.46
CA HIS A 89 60.05 54.92 51.02
C HIS A 89 59.49 56.17 50.30
N ASN A 90 58.44 56.03 49.50
CA ASN A 90 57.81 57.14 48.79
C ASN A 90 56.52 57.65 49.46
N GLY A 91 56.28 57.28 50.72
CA GLY A 91 55.10 57.65 51.50
C GLY A 91 53.99 56.61 51.48
N GLN A 92 53.13 56.63 52.51
CA GLN A 92 52.07 55.64 52.67
C GLN A 92 51.07 55.59 51.50
N LYS A 93 50.88 56.69 50.77
CA LYS A 93 49.96 56.78 49.63
C LYS A 93 50.58 56.37 48.30
N PHE A 94 51.87 56.02 48.27
CA PHE A 94 52.56 55.66 47.04
C PHE A 94 52.09 54.29 46.50
N SER A 95 51.83 54.23 45.19
CA SER A 95 51.62 52.96 44.49
C SER A 95 52.96 52.31 44.23
N MET A 96 53.27 51.27 45.00
CA MET A 96 54.60 50.64 44.98
C MET A 96 55.00 50.08 43.61
N ILE A 97 54.04 49.63 42.81
CA ILE A 97 54.30 49.00 41.51
C ILE A 97 54.48 50.07 40.44
N ARG A 98 55.69 50.16 39.90
CA ARG A 98 56.02 50.92 38.69
C ARG A 98 55.95 50.02 37.47
N TRP A 99 54.99 50.28 36.60
CA TRP A 99 54.88 49.58 35.32
C TRP A 99 55.88 50.14 34.30
N PRO A 100 56.57 49.29 33.52
CA PRO A 100 57.58 49.72 32.55
C PRO A 100 57.09 50.76 31.52
N ASP A 101 55.81 50.69 31.14
CA ASP A 101 55.16 51.59 30.17
C ASP A 101 54.19 52.59 30.84
N GLU A 102 54.40 52.85 32.14
CA GLU A 102 53.61 53.75 33.00
C GLU A 102 52.13 53.37 33.20
N ASP A 103 51.60 52.41 32.45
CA ASP A 103 50.24 51.89 32.57
C ASP A 103 50.20 50.35 32.52
N MET A 104 49.36 49.78 33.38
CA MET A 104 49.06 48.35 33.43
C MET A 104 48.25 47.89 32.21
N THR A 105 47.52 48.79 31.54
CA THR A 105 46.68 48.46 30.36
C THR A 105 47.48 47.97 29.16
N HIS A 106 48.78 48.26 29.09
CA HIS A 106 49.68 47.84 28.01
C HIS A 106 50.49 46.58 28.35
N PHE A 107 50.21 45.92 29.46
CA PHE A 107 50.96 44.74 29.88
C PHE A 107 50.81 43.57 28.90
N ASP A 108 51.94 43.08 28.37
CA ASP A 108 51.97 41.91 27.49
C ASP A 108 51.77 40.60 28.29
N HIS A 109 50.56 40.05 28.20
CA HIS A 109 50.18 38.81 28.88
C HIS A 109 51.00 37.60 28.43
N ASN A 110 51.61 37.61 27.23
CA ASN A 110 52.45 36.50 26.76
C ASN A 110 53.66 36.25 27.67
N ARG A 111 54.11 37.29 28.39
CA ARG A 111 55.20 37.22 29.37
C ARG A 111 54.84 36.42 30.62
N THR A 112 53.57 36.05 30.80
CA THR A 112 53.12 35.21 31.92
C THR A 112 53.12 33.71 31.60
N GLY A 113 53.32 33.34 30.34
CA GLY A 113 53.15 31.96 29.85
C GLY A 113 51.70 31.59 29.53
N TYR A 114 50.76 32.53 29.62
CA TYR A 114 49.37 32.38 29.17
C TYR A 114 49.07 33.40 28.07
N VAL A 115 48.67 32.93 26.89
CA VAL A 115 48.37 33.78 25.74
C VAL A 115 46.88 34.08 25.71
N LEU A 116 46.50 35.35 25.73
CA LEU A 116 45.10 35.77 25.58
C LEU A 116 44.65 35.53 24.14
N ARG A 117 43.94 34.42 23.93
CA ARG A 117 43.41 34.05 22.62
C ARG A 117 42.07 34.73 22.38
N GLY A 118 41.93 35.30 21.20
CA GLY A 118 40.70 35.90 20.72
C GLY A 118 40.46 37.32 21.18
N LYS A 119 39.74 38.08 20.35
CA LYS A 119 39.59 39.54 20.47
C LYS A 119 39.01 39.96 21.83
N LYS A 120 38.01 39.23 22.34
CA LYS A 120 37.36 39.55 23.60
C LYS A 120 38.22 39.33 24.84
N HIS A 121 39.15 38.38 24.81
CA HIS A 121 40.10 38.23 25.91
C HIS A 121 41.22 39.28 25.85
N GLN A 122 41.61 39.72 24.66
CA GLN A 122 42.63 40.76 24.48
C GLN A 122 42.13 42.16 24.84
N GLU A 123 40.83 42.43 24.66
CA GLU A 123 40.17 43.69 25.03
C GLU A 123 39.70 43.71 26.50
N ALA A 124 39.82 42.61 27.24
CA ALA A 124 39.33 42.52 28.61
C ALA A 124 40.21 43.29 29.59
N GLU A 125 39.60 43.93 30.59
CA GLU A 125 40.33 44.59 31.66
C GLU A 125 40.95 43.54 32.59
N CYS A 126 42.07 43.86 33.24
CA CYS A 126 42.78 42.90 34.10
C CYS A 126 41.87 42.31 35.21
N ARG A 127 40.95 43.14 35.73
CA ARG A 127 40.00 42.74 36.80
C ARG A 127 38.76 42.01 36.30
N ASP A 128 38.56 41.87 34.99
CA ASP A 128 37.50 41.02 34.45
C ASP A 128 37.86 39.53 34.64
N CYS A 129 39.15 39.20 34.62
CA CYS A 129 39.65 37.84 34.83
C CYS A 129 40.13 37.59 36.27
N HIS A 130 40.92 38.52 36.83
CA HIS A 130 41.54 38.38 38.15
C HIS A 130 40.61 38.82 39.30
N GLN A 131 39.58 38.00 39.52
CA GLN A 131 38.58 38.17 40.57
C GLN A 131 38.72 37.08 41.64
N GLU A 132 38.41 37.41 42.89
CA GLU A 132 38.45 36.47 44.03
C GLU A 132 37.70 35.15 43.73
N LYS A 133 36.55 35.22 43.04
CA LYS A 133 35.75 34.03 42.68
C LYS A 133 36.46 33.04 41.76
N ASN A 134 37.48 33.49 41.01
CA ASN A 134 38.22 32.67 40.04
C ASN A 134 39.58 32.21 40.60
N ILE A 135 40.00 32.68 41.78
CA ILE A 135 41.33 32.45 42.34
C ILE A 135 41.19 31.67 43.64
N ARG A 136 41.90 30.54 43.76
CA ARG A 136 41.92 29.76 45.00
C ARG A 136 43.12 30.15 45.85
N ALA A 137 42.90 30.31 47.15
CA ALA A 137 43.98 30.61 48.10
C ALA A 137 45.11 29.55 48.07
N SER A 138 44.77 28.29 47.78
CA SER A 138 45.73 27.20 47.57
C SER A 138 46.72 27.47 46.44
N ASP A 139 46.32 28.20 45.41
CA ASP A 139 47.09 28.37 44.17
C ASP A 139 48.09 29.53 44.25
N ILE A 140 48.01 30.31 45.34
CA ILE A 140 48.86 31.47 45.63
C ILE A 140 49.62 31.35 46.95
N LEU A 141 49.49 30.22 47.67
CA LEU A 141 50.27 29.88 48.86
C LEU A 141 50.35 31.00 49.91
N THR A 142 49.25 31.72 50.16
CA THR A 142 49.21 32.82 51.15
C THR A 142 48.05 32.67 52.12
N ASP A 143 48.33 32.94 53.39
CA ASP A 143 47.34 32.99 54.48
C ASP A 143 46.87 34.43 54.76
N ARG A 144 47.33 35.41 53.97
CA ARG A 144 46.99 36.82 54.15
C ARG A 144 45.54 37.08 53.74
N LYS A 145 44.69 37.44 54.71
CA LYS A 145 43.28 37.78 54.52
C LYS A 145 43.13 39.02 53.62
N GLY A 146 42.27 38.96 52.60
CA GLY A 146 42.06 40.06 51.64
C GLY A 146 43.18 40.18 50.59
N SER A 147 43.80 39.07 50.21
CA SER A 147 44.82 39.03 49.14
C SER A 147 44.24 38.61 47.77
N LEU A 148 43.09 37.93 47.75
CA LEU A 148 42.50 37.34 46.55
C LEU A 148 41.85 38.37 45.61
N ASP A 149 41.38 39.49 46.15
CA ASP A 149 40.78 40.61 45.42
C ASP A 149 41.82 41.54 44.77
N HIS A 150 43.08 41.47 45.21
CA HIS A 150 44.15 42.33 44.75
C HIS A 150 45.26 41.61 43.98
N THR A 151 45.34 40.28 44.08
CA THR A 151 46.36 39.47 43.39
C THR A 151 46.06 39.28 41.89
N PHE A 152 47.12 39.03 41.12
CA PHE A 152 47.08 38.56 39.73
C PHE A 152 47.60 37.12 39.59
N LEU A 153 47.82 36.44 40.71
CA LEU A 153 48.32 35.07 40.77
C LEU A 153 47.14 34.08 40.92
N GLY A 154 47.39 32.82 40.62
CA GLY A 154 46.48 31.70 40.97
C GLY A 154 45.26 31.47 40.10
N LEU A 155 45.19 32.06 38.89
CA LEU A 155 44.12 31.76 37.93
C LEU A 155 44.41 30.44 37.20
N ASP A 156 43.44 29.53 37.17
CA ASP A 156 43.49 28.27 36.41
C ASP A 156 43.31 28.55 34.90
N GLN A 157 44.10 27.89 34.07
CA GLN A 157 44.13 28.09 32.60
C GLN A 157 43.04 27.30 31.86
N ALA A 158 42.32 26.39 32.52
CA ALA A 158 41.22 25.65 31.92
C ALA A 158 40.04 26.60 31.63
N CYS A 159 39.43 26.50 30.45
CA CYS A 159 38.30 27.36 30.07
C CYS A 159 37.15 27.32 31.09
N SER A 160 36.90 26.14 31.68
CA SER A 160 35.84 25.93 32.68
C SER A 160 36.08 26.59 34.03
N SER A 161 37.29 27.11 34.29
CA SER A 161 37.60 27.85 35.52
C SER A 161 36.89 29.22 35.54
N CYS A 162 36.62 29.79 34.36
CA CYS A 162 35.96 31.08 34.20
C CYS A 162 34.64 30.98 33.42
N HIS A 163 34.52 30.03 32.49
CA HIS A 163 33.34 29.86 31.64
C HIS A 163 32.44 28.72 32.12
N VAL A 164 31.14 28.95 32.11
CA VAL A 164 30.16 27.91 32.42
C VAL A 164 30.04 26.95 31.24
N ASP A 165 30.24 25.66 31.50
CA ASP A 165 29.99 24.61 30.52
C ASP A 165 28.48 24.47 30.25
N LYS A 166 28.06 24.88 29.05
CA LYS A 166 26.69 24.75 28.57
C LYS A 166 26.33 23.31 28.19
N HIS A 167 27.32 22.44 27.99
CA HIS A 167 27.13 21.05 27.63
C HIS A 167 27.01 20.14 28.86
N LYS A 168 27.17 20.68 30.08
CA LYS A 168 26.91 20.01 31.35
C LYS A 168 27.69 18.69 31.51
N GLY A 169 28.97 18.70 31.11
CA GLY A 169 29.88 17.56 31.26
C GLY A 169 29.70 16.48 30.20
N GLN A 170 28.91 16.75 29.14
CA GLN A 170 28.78 15.81 28.03
C GLN A 170 30.08 15.63 27.25
N PHE A 171 30.97 16.63 27.24
CA PHE A 171 32.27 16.59 26.56
C PHE A 171 33.41 16.80 27.56
N ASP A 172 34.63 16.50 27.13
CA ASP A 172 35.82 16.85 27.91
C ASP A 172 36.09 18.37 27.88
N GLN A 173 37.08 18.83 28.64
CA GLN A 173 37.38 20.26 28.83
C GLN A 173 38.12 20.92 27.64
N SER A 174 38.25 20.24 26.51
CA SER A 174 38.92 20.76 25.30
C SER A 174 37.93 21.57 24.44
N CYS A 175 37.40 22.67 24.98
CA CYS A 175 36.33 23.42 24.33
C CYS A 175 36.72 23.94 22.93
N ASP A 176 37.99 24.24 22.72
CA ASP A 176 38.56 24.74 21.46
C ASP A 176 38.76 23.67 20.38
N ALA A 177 38.49 22.40 20.69
CA ALA A 177 38.35 21.33 19.70
C ALA A 177 37.12 21.56 18.80
N CYS A 178 36.07 22.19 19.34
CA CYS A 178 34.82 22.44 18.61
C CYS A 178 34.53 23.93 18.45
N HIS A 179 34.77 24.75 19.48
CA HIS A 179 34.45 26.18 19.47
C HIS A 179 35.62 27.02 18.95
N VAL A 180 35.29 28.06 18.19
CA VAL A 180 36.26 29.10 17.81
C VAL A 180 36.29 30.16 18.92
N VAL A 181 37.48 30.46 19.47
CA VAL A 181 37.61 31.40 20.60
C VAL A 181 37.14 32.81 20.23
N ASP A 182 37.36 33.23 18.98
CA ASP A 182 36.91 34.53 18.47
C ASP A 182 35.40 34.63 18.23
N ASP A 183 34.75 33.51 17.93
CA ASP A 183 33.29 33.43 17.77
C ASP A 183 32.78 32.10 18.30
N TRP A 184 32.38 32.11 19.57
CA TRP A 184 31.95 30.91 20.28
C TRP A 184 30.75 30.19 19.63
N LYS A 185 29.98 30.92 18.81
CA LYS A 185 28.82 30.36 18.09
C LYS A 185 29.23 29.58 16.84
N VAL A 186 30.43 29.83 16.32
CA VAL A 186 30.97 29.10 15.17
C VAL A 186 31.55 27.78 15.64
N ILE A 187 31.01 26.69 15.08
CA ILE A 187 31.39 25.31 15.34
C ILE A 187 31.73 24.68 13.99
N ASP A 188 32.80 25.16 13.35
CA ASP A 188 33.26 24.69 12.04
C ASP A 188 34.29 23.54 12.15
N LYS A 189 34.84 23.32 13.35
CA LYS A 189 35.81 22.25 13.62
C LYS A 189 35.20 20.87 13.82
N PHE A 190 33.90 20.79 14.09
CA PHE A 190 33.18 19.53 14.26
C PHE A 190 32.42 19.14 12.99
N SER A 191 32.58 17.89 12.55
CA SER A 191 31.83 17.31 11.43
C SER A 191 31.14 16.01 11.84
N HIS A 192 29.90 15.83 11.39
CA HIS A 192 29.15 14.59 11.56
C HIS A 192 29.74 13.41 10.79
N ASP A 193 30.64 13.62 9.81
CA ASP A 193 31.37 12.54 9.15
C ASP A 193 32.28 11.77 10.10
N GLN A 194 32.69 12.40 11.20
CA GLN A 194 33.50 11.80 12.25
C GLN A 194 32.64 11.23 13.38
N ALA A 195 31.32 11.44 13.34
CA ALA A 195 30.38 10.95 14.33
C ALA A 195 29.86 9.55 13.98
N ARG A 196 29.17 8.91 14.94
CA ARG A 196 28.53 7.60 14.72
C ARG A 196 27.37 7.65 13.71
N PHE A 197 26.81 8.83 13.49
CA PHE A 197 25.72 9.06 12.56
C PHE A 197 26.14 10.17 11.58
N ALA A 198 26.53 9.76 10.37
CA ALA A 198 26.85 10.67 9.28
C ALA A 198 25.56 11.27 8.73
N LEU A 199 25.52 12.59 8.59
CA LEU A 199 24.35 13.27 8.05
C LEU A 199 24.37 13.14 6.52
N VAL A 200 23.40 12.42 5.97
CA VAL A 200 23.24 12.21 4.53
C VAL A 200 21.85 12.61 4.07
N GLY A 201 21.75 13.06 2.82
CA GLY A 201 20.49 13.51 2.23
C GLY A 201 19.91 14.69 2.99
N LYS A 202 18.63 14.61 3.37
CA LYS A 202 17.95 15.72 4.08
C LYS A 202 18.47 15.95 5.50
N HIS A 203 19.15 14.97 6.09
CA HIS A 203 19.73 15.11 7.42
C HIS A 203 20.87 16.14 7.46
N ASP A 204 21.60 16.35 6.36
CA ASP A 204 22.71 17.32 6.28
C ASP A 204 22.25 18.76 6.52
N SER A 205 21.08 19.11 5.97
CA SER A 205 20.46 20.43 6.17
C SER A 205 19.56 20.53 7.40
N THR A 206 19.52 19.50 8.25
CA THR A 206 18.59 19.44 9.38
C THR A 206 19.17 20.18 10.59
N ALA A 207 18.36 21.06 11.18
CA ALA A 207 18.75 21.81 12.36
C ALA A 207 19.04 20.89 13.56
N CYS A 208 20.12 21.17 14.29
CA CYS A 208 20.68 20.30 15.33
C CYS A 208 19.64 19.90 16.39
N GLU A 209 18.79 20.84 16.80
CA GLU A 209 17.77 20.66 17.83
C GLU A 209 16.69 19.63 17.48
N LYS A 210 16.56 19.24 16.21
CA LYS A 210 15.64 18.18 15.79
C LYS A 210 16.15 16.78 16.15
N CYS A 211 17.45 16.62 16.34
CA CYS A 211 18.09 15.38 16.74
C CYS A 211 18.60 15.45 18.19
N HIS A 212 19.12 16.61 18.59
CA HIS A 212 19.65 16.89 19.90
C HIS A 212 18.60 17.63 20.74
N LEU A 213 17.75 16.85 21.40
CA LEU A 213 16.62 17.38 22.17
C LEU A 213 17.08 18.02 23.48
N GLU A 214 16.33 19.03 23.94
CA GLU A 214 16.50 19.59 25.28
C GLU A 214 15.95 18.62 26.34
N GLU A 215 16.74 18.38 27.38
CA GLU A 215 16.35 17.60 28.54
C GLU A 215 16.38 18.48 29.80
N PRO A 216 15.43 18.29 30.74
CA PRO A 216 15.45 18.99 32.01
C PRO A 216 16.65 18.52 32.86
N LEU A 217 17.24 19.45 33.60
CA LEU A 217 18.27 19.14 34.58
C LEU A 217 17.64 18.43 35.79
N VAL A 218 18.16 17.24 36.11
CA VAL A 218 17.69 16.47 37.27
C VAL A 218 18.01 17.24 38.55
N GLY A 219 16.96 17.66 39.27
CA GLY A 219 17.08 18.40 40.53
C GLY A 219 16.99 19.94 40.39
N GLU A 220 16.81 20.47 39.19
CA GLU A 220 16.59 21.92 38.96
C GLU A 220 15.22 22.16 38.29
N PRO A 221 14.29 22.92 38.91
CA PRO A 221 12.93 23.10 38.39
C PRO A 221 12.82 23.84 37.05
N THR A 222 13.83 24.62 36.67
CA THR A 222 13.79 25.54 35.52
C THR A 222 15.00 25.42 34.59
N GLY A 223 15.88 24.45 34.81
CA GLY A 223 17.08 24.26 34.00
C GLY A 223 16.89 23.18 32.93
N SER A 224 17.33 23.45 31.69
CA SER A 224 17.45 22.45 30.62
C SER A 224 18.85 22.46 30.00
N PHE A 225 19.21 21.38 29.33
CA PHE A 225 20.41 21.29 28.51
C PHE A 225 20.14 20.47 27.24
N THR A 226 20.83 20.80 26.15
CA THR A 226 20.75 20.04 24.91
C THR A 226 21.55 18.75 25.01
N ARG A 227 20.93 17.60 24.76
CA ARG A 227 21.62 16.30 24.79
C ARG A 227 22.30 15.99 23.46
N PHE A 228 23.61 16.06 23.46
CA PHE A 228 24.49 15.63 22.38
C PHE A 228 24.95 14.18 22.51
N ARG A 229 25.19 13.67 23.73
CA ARG A 229 25.57 12.27 23.95
C ARG A 229 25.28 11.76 25.37
N PRO A 230 25.00 10.45 25.55
CA PRO A 230 24.82 9.45 24.50
C PRO A 230 23.42 9.52 23.88
N LEU A 231 23.34 9.33 22.57
CA LEU A 231 22.10 9.14 21.81
C LEU A 231 22.05 7.70 21.26
N VAL A 232 20.85 7.14 21.18
CA VAL A 232 20.61 5.82 20.57
C VAL A 232 20.36 6.03 19.09
N PHE A 233 21.11 5.32 18.24
CA PHE A 233 21.01 5.39 16.78
C PHE A 233 20.77 3.99 16.21
N ASP A 234 19.75 3.30 16.72
CA ASP A 234 19.41 1.92 16.31
C ASP A 234 18.48 1.94 15.08
N GLY A 235 19.01 2.46 13.97
CA GLY A 235 18.28 2.61 12.71
C GLY A 235 17.31 3.81 12.68
N CYS A 236 16.53 3.92 11.59
CA CYS A 236 15.63 5.06 11.37
C CYS A 236 14.58 5.23 12.49
N VAL A 237 14.15 4.12 13.11
CA VAL A 237 13.10 4.11 14.13
C VAL A 237 13.52 4.76 15.45
N ALA A 238 14.83 4.97 15.66
CA ALA A 238 15.32 5.71 16.83
C ALA A 238 14.87 7.18 16.83
N CYS A 239 14.56 7.74 15.65
CA CYS A 239 14.09 9.12 15.50
C CYS A 239 12.75 9.23 14.76
N HIS A 240 12.39 8.25 13.93
CA HIS A 240 11.18 8.27 13.12
C HIS A 240 10.16 7.25 13.58
N GLU A 241 8.89 7.66 13.61
CA GLU A 241 7.79 6.74 13.86
C GLU A 241 7.56 5.82 12.65
N ASP A 242 7.40 4.52 12.90
CA ASP A 242 7.04 3.57 11.85
C ASP A 242 5.55 3.65 11.52
N VAL A 243 5.22 4.42 10.48
CA VAL A 243 3.88 4.55 9.93
C VAL A 243 3.34 3.25 9.30
N HIS A 244 4.18 2.22 9.14
CA HIS A 244 3.77 0.91 8.65
C HIS A 244 3.37 -0.03 9.79
N PHE A 245 3.51 0.37 11.06
CA PHE A 245 3.07 -0.39 12.23
C PHE A 245 3.68 -1.81 12.30
N GLY A 246 4.98 -1.93 12.02
CA GLY A 246 5.74 -3.18 12.09
C GLY A 246 5.32 -4.24 11.07
N LYS A 247 4.72 -3.83 9.94
CA LYS A 247 4.20 -4.76 8.92
C LYS A 247 5.26 -5.32 7.98
N PHE A 248 6.42 -4.66 7.90
CA PHE A 248 7.52 -5.07 7.03
C PHE A 248 8.68 -5.59 7.88
N ALA A 249 9.28 -6.69 7.45
CA ALA A 249 10.46 -7.28 8.11
C ALA A 249 11.78 -6.70 7.55
N GLN A 250 11.69 -5.96 6.44
CA GLN A 250 12.80 -5.26 5.80
C GLN A 250 13.23 -4.03 6.58
N THR A 251 14.47 -3.62 6.40
CA THR A 251 14.95 -2.33 6.90
C THR A 251 14.37 -1.18 6.06
N CYS A 252 14.23 -0.01 6.67
CA CYS A 252 13.61 1.16 6.05
C CYS A 252 14.30 1.54 4.73
N GLU A 253 15.63 1.38 4.65
CA GLU A 253 16.49 1.77 3.54
C GLU A 253 16.32 0.91 2.28
N GLN A 254 15.69 -0.27 2.40
CA GLN A 254 15.38 -1.09 1.22
C GLN A 254 14.29 -0.45 0.36
N CYS A 255 13.48 0.42 0.96
CA CYS A 255 12.36 1.10 0.32
C CYS A 255 12.59 2.61 0.30
N HIS A 256 12.98 3.23 1.41
CA HIS A 256 13.11 4.68 1.56
C HIS A 256 14.55 5.15 1.46
N SER A 257 14.74 6.39 1.02
CA SER A 257 16.05 7.04 0.94
C SER A 257 16.15 8.18 1.96
N PRO A 258 17.35 8.47 2.50
CA PRO A 258 17.60 9.68 3.30
C PRO A 258 17.26 11.01 2.59
N ASN A 259 17.03 10.99 1.28
CA ASN A 259 16.58 12.15 0.50
C ASN A 259 15.08 12.44 0.63
N GLY A 260 14.26 11.44 0.99
CA GLY A 260 12.82 11.61 1.17
C GLY A 260 12.06 10.30 1.35
N TRP A 261 11.06 10.32 2.24
CA TRP A 261 10.19 9.17 2.52
C TRP A 261 9.29 8.76 1.34
N TYR A 262 9.00 9.69 0.42
CA TYR A 262 8.16 9.43 -0.75
C TYR A 262 8.97 9.00 -1.99
N GLU A 263 10.30 9.05 -1.93
CA GLU A 263 11.19 8.51 -2.97
C GLU A 263 11.39 7.01 -2.75
N THR A 264 10.29 6.25 -2.85
CA THR A 264 10.28 4.84 -2.48
C THR A 264 10.66 3.92 -3.64
N ASN A 265 11.58 3.00 -3.41
CA ASN A 265 11.88 1.92 -4.35
C ASN A 265 10.78 0.84 -4.31
N LEU A 266 9.72 1.04 -5.10
CA LEU A 266 8.62 0.08 -5.21
C LEU A 266 8.96 -1.16 -6.04
N LYS A 267 10.09 -1.18 -6.78
CA LYS A 267 10.45 -2.35 -7.61
C LYS A 267 10.73 -3.60 -6.79
N THR A 268 11.16 -3.43 -5.54
CA THR A 268 11.45 -4.51 -4.60
C THR A 268 10.25 -4.86 -3.72
N PHE A 269 9.12 -4.15 -3.85
CA PHE A 269 7.94 -4.38 -3.05
C PHE A 269 7.31 -5.74 -3.38
N ASN A 270 7.03 -6.53 -2.35
CA ASN A 270 6.49 -7.88 -2.50
C ASN A 270 5.12 -8.02 -1.82
N HIS A 271 4.06 -8.10 -2.62
CA HIS A 271 2.70 -8.28 -2.12
C HIS A 271 2.48 -9.57 -1.33
N ASN A 272 3.30 -10.62 -1.52
CA ASN A 272 3.20 -11.87 -0.78
C ASN A 272 3.53 -11.73 0.72
N GLN A 273 4.13 -10.61 1.12
CA GLN A 273 4.38 -10.29 2.53
C GLN A 273 3.25 -9.47 3.16
N THR A 274 2.22 -9.16 2.38
CA THR A 274 1.06 -8.39 2.83
C THR A 274 -0.14 -9.31 3.08
N LYS A 275 -1.24 -8.73 3.58
CA LYS A 275 -2.52 -9.44 3.73
C LYS A 275 -3.25 -9.68 2.40
N TYR A 276 -2.71 -9.18 1.29
CA TYR A 276 -3.28 -9.34 -0.05
C TYR A 276 -2.20 -9.79 -1.04
N PRO A 277 -1.83 -11.09 -1.00
CA PRO A 277 -0.97 -11.68 -2.03
C PRO A 277 -1.65 -11.58 -3.40
N LEU A 278 -0.93 -11.07 -4.40
CA LEU A 278 -1.46 -11.01 -5.76
C LEU A 278 -1.40 -12.41 -6.37
N VAL A 279 -2.57 -12.96 -6.70
CA VAL A 279 -2.71 -14.29 -7.31
C VAL A 279 -3.57 -14.22 -8.57
N GLY A 280 -3.38 -15.19 -9.46
CA GLY A 280 -4.12 -15.25 -10.72
C GLY A 280 -3.85 -14.01 -11.58
N LYS A 281 -4.91 -13.37 -12.06
CA LYS A 281 -4.80 -12.18 -12.92
C LYS A 281 -4.30 -10.94 -12.18
N HIS A 282 -4.47 -10.88 -10.86
CA HIS A 282 -4.05 -9.73 -10.05
C HIS A 282 -2.52 -9.53 -10.04
N ASP A 283 -1.73 -10.59 -10.22
CA ASP A 283 -0.26 -10.53 -10.24
C ASP A 283 0.31 -9.66 -11.38
N SER A 284 -0.47 -9.51 -12.46
CA SER A 284 -0.08 -8.73 -13.65
C SER A 284 -0.71 -7.33 -13.71
N VAL A 285 -1.43 -6.91 -12.66
CA VAL A 285 -2.14 -5.63 -12.63
C VAL A 285 -1.16 -4.52 -12.25
N LYS A 286 -1.26 -3.37 -12.94
CA LYS A 286 -0.47 -2.19 -12.61
C LYS A 286 -0.86 -1.63 -11.25
N CYS A 287 0.12 -1.15 -10.47
CA CYS A 287 -0.08 -0.64 -9.11
C CYS A 287 -1.19 0.43 -9.04
N GLU A 288 -1.23 1.36 -10.01
CA GLU A 288 -2.19 2.47 -10.01
C GLU A 288 -3.65 2.04 -10.10
N LEU A 289 -3.94 0.83 -10.62
CA LEU A 289 -5.30 0.34 -10.76
C LEU A 289 -5.94 -0.04 -9.41
N CYS A 290 -5.12 -0.34 -8.40
CA CYS A 290 -5.58 -0.63 -7.05
C CYS A 290 -5.29 0.52 -6.08
N HIS A 291 -4.13 1.15 -6.23
CA HIS A 291 -3.61 2.13 -5.27
C HIS A 291 -3.81 3.59 -5.70
N GLY A 292 -4.37 3.86 -6.88
CA GLY A 292 -4.60 5.20 -7.39
C GLY A 292 -3.31 5.89 -7.86
N ASN A 293 -3.10 7.15 -7.47
CA ASN A 293 -1.96 7.94 -7.94
C ASN A 293 -0.62 7.36 -7.43
N THR A 294 0.35 7.20 -8.33
CA THR A 294 1.70 6.70 -8.05
C THR A 294 2.51 7.59 -7.10
N GLU A 295 2.18 8.89 -7.00
CA GLU A 295 2.83 9.82 -6.05
C GLU A 295 2.31 9.66 -4.61
N LYS A 296 1.09 9.10 -4.44
CA LYS A 296 0.48 8.86 -3.13
C LYS A 296 -0.40 7.63 -3.18
N LEU A 297 0.24 6.47 -3.08
CA LEU A 297 -0.45 5.18 -3.05
C LEU A 297 -1.39 5.12 -1.84
N VAL A 298 -2.67 4.89 -2.09
CA VAL A 298 -3.66 4.63 -1.04
C VAL A 298 -3.80 3.13 -0.80
N ARG A 299 -4.15 2.75 0.42
CA ARG A 299 -4.49 1.36 0.74
C ARG A 299 -5.99 1.13 0.50
N PRO A 300 -6.39 0.42 -0.57
CA PRO A 300 -7.81 0.13 -0.80
C PRO A 300 -8.35 -0.86 0.23
N ALA A 301 -9.67 -0.88 0.38
CA ALA A 301 -10.35 -2.03 0.97
C ALA A 301 -10.17 -3.25 0.04
N PHE A 302 -10.03 -4.44 0.61
CA PHE A 302 -9.72 -5.67 -0.13
C PHE A 302 -10.38 -6.92 0.46
N ALA A 303 -11.30 -6.74 1.42
CA ALA A 303 -11.93 -7.85 2.12
C ALA A 303 -12.94 -8.59 1.23
N GLN A 304 -13.54 -7.90 0.26
CA GLN A 304 -14.50 -8.44 -0.68
C GLN A 304 -14.12 -8.08 -2.11
N CYS A 305 -14.46 -8.94 -3.07
CA CYS A 305 -14.22 -8.65 -4.50
C CYS A 305 -14.86 -7.32 -4.92
N VAL A 306 -16.00 -6.98 -4.32
CA VAL A 306 -16.75 -5.74 -4.58
C VAL A 306 -16.09 -4.48 -4.04
N ASP A 307 -15.06 -4.60 -3.20
CA ASP A 307 -14.26 -3.46 -2.74
C ASP A 307 -13.46 -2.84 -3.90
N CYS A 308 -13.21 -3.62 -4.97
CA CYS A 308 -12.50 -3.18 -6.18
C CYS A 308 -13.32 -3.38 -7.46
N HIS A 309 -14.12 -4.44 -7.56
CA HIS A 309 -14.88 -4.78 -8.76
C HIS A 309 -16.36 -4.42 -8.64
N GLN A 310 -16.96 -3.98 -9.74
CA GLN A 310 -18.40 -3.74 -9.78
C GLN A 310 -19.17 -5.06 -9.97
N ASP A 311 -20.27 -5.26 -9.23
CA ASP A 311 -21.17 -6.38 -9.45
C ASP A 311 -21.98 -6.19 -10.75
N THR A 312 -21.60 -6.93 -11.80
CA THR A 312 -22.28 -6.92 -13.10
C THR A 312 -23.66 -7.59 -13.05
N HIS A 313 -23.98 -8.34 -12.00
CA HIS A 313 -25.27 -9.02 -11.83
C HIS A 313 -26.33 -8.11 -11.20
N GLN A 314 -25.97 -6.89 -10.80
CA GLN A 314 -26.88 -5.91 -10.18
C GLN A 314 -27.63 -6.46 -8.95
N GLY A 315 -26.97 -7.34 -8.20
CA GLY A 315 -27.51 -7.90 -6.97
C GLY A 315 -28.61 -8.95 -7.14
N GLN A 316 -28.82 -9.48 -8.35
CA GLN A 316 -29.74 -10.60 -8.61
C GLN A 316 -29.44 -11.82 -7.73
N LEU A 317 -28.18 -12.03 -7.33
CA LEU A 317 -27.73 -13.21 -6.58
C LEU A 317 -27.81 -13.07 -5.05
N ARG A 318 -28.26 -11.92 -4.52
CA ARG A 318 -28.27 -11.62 -3.08
C ARG A 318 -29.19 -12.53 -2.24
N HIS A 319 -30.17 -13.17 -2.87
CA HIS A 319 -31.12 -14.05 -2.19
C HIS A 319 -30.55 -15.45 -1.91
N ARG A 320 -29.41 -15.81 -2.52
CA ARG A 320 -28.72 -17.08 -2.25
C ARG A 320 -28.25 -17.17 -0.80
N VAL A 321 -27.98 -18.39 -0.34
CA VAL A 321 -27.48 -18.66 1.02
C VAL A 321 -26.16 -17.92 1.29
N ASP A 322 -25.27 -17.87 0.31
CA ASP A 322 -24.00 -17.15 0.34
C ASP A 322 -24.14 -15.65 0.02
N LYS A 323 -25.36 -15.12 -0.12
CA LYS A 323 -25.65 -13.72 -0.46
C LYS A 323 -25.00 -13.24 -1.76
N GLY A 324 -24.69 -14.15 -2.69
CA GLY A 324 -24.07 -13.80 -3.97
C GLY A 324 -22.57 -13.50 -3.88
N ARG A 325 -21.87 -14.11 -2.91
CA ARG A 325 -20.41 -14.04 -2.82
C ARG A 325 -19.74 -14.48 -4.13
N CYS A 326 -18.86 -13.64 -4.66
CA CYS A 326 -18.28 -13.81 -5.99
C CYS A 326 -17.46 -15.09 -6.09
N GLU A 327 -16.72 -15.45 -5.05
CA GLU A 327 -15.81 -16.59 -4.99
C GLU A 327 -16.53 -17.95 -5.02
N SER A 328 -17.85 -17.98 -4.85
CA SER A 328 -18.62 -19.21 -5.03
C SER A 328 -18.79 -19.61 -6.50
N CYS A 329 -18.56 -18.67 -7.42
CA CYS A 329 -18.72 -18.84 -8.87
C CYS A 329 -17.49 -18.42 -9.68
N HIS A 330 -16.79 -17.36 -9.26
CA HIS A 330 -15.65 -16.77 -9.97
C HIS A 330 -14.36 -17.03 -9.20
N ILE A 331 -13.23 -16.93 -9.90
CA ILE A 331 -11.90 -17.12 -9.33
C ILE A 331 -10.93 -16.09 -9.85
N GLU A 332 -9.78 -16.00 -9.19
CA GLU A 332 -8.73 -15.02 -9.45
C GLU A 332 -8.09 -15.20 -10.84
N GLN A 333 -8.25 -16.36 -11.49
CA GLN A 333 -7.83 -16.58 -12.88
C GLN A 333 -8.76 -15.91 -13.90
N GLY A 334 -9.99 -15.57 -13.51
CA GLY A 334 -10.94 -14.86 -14.35
C GLY A 334 -12.40 -15.01 -13.89
N PHE A 335 -13.22 -14.01 -14.24
CA PHE A 335 -14.67 -14.08 -14.02
C PHE A 335 -15.38 -15.01 -15.01
N MET A 336 -14.76 -15.35 -16.15
CA MET A 336 -15.33 -16.23 -17.16
C MET A 336 -14.35 -17.35 -17.56
N PRO A 337 -14.82 -18.60 -17.71
CA PRO A 337 -16.18 -19.07 -17.40
C PRO A 337 -16.43 -19.12 -15.89
N ALA A 338 -17.67 -18.87 -15.47
CA ALA A 338 -18.07 -19.12 -14.09
C ALA A 338 -18.07 -20.63 -13.79
N ARG A 339 -17.77 -21.01 -12.55
CA ARG A 339 -17.81 -22.40 -12.04
C ARG A 339 -19.23 -22.96 -11.93
N PHE A 340 -20.25 -22.16 -12.23
CA PHE A 340 -21.65 -22.59 -12.24
C PHE A 340 -22.00 -23.25 -13.58
N GLY A 341 -21.65 -24.53 -13.72
CA GLY A 341 -21.94 -25.34 -14.92
C GLY A 341 -23.12 -26.30 -14.74
N LEU A 342 -23.26 -27.25 -15.67
CA LEU A 342 -24.36 -28.25 -15.68
C LEU A 342 -24.51 -28.98 -14.34
N GLU A 343 -23.40 -29.38 -13.71
CA GLU A 343 -23.40 -30.11 -12.45
C GLU A 343 -24.11 -29.32 -11.35
N ARG A 344 -23.74 -28.04 -11.15
CA ARG A 344 -24.40 -27.19 -10.16
C ARG A 344 -25.84 -26.83 -10.52
N HIS A 345 -26.21 -26.90 -11.80
CA HIS A 345 -27.60 -26.71 -12.20
C HIS A 345 -28.50 -27.85 -11.72
N GLN A 346 -27.94 -29.04 -11.48
CA GLN A 346 -28.67 -30.18 -10.90
C GLN A 346 -29.12 -29.95 -9.45
N ASP A 347 -28.46 -29.04 -8.74
CA ASP A 347 -28.83 -28.66 -7.36
C ASP A 347 -29.96 -27.61 -7.32
N THR A 348 -30.42 -27.15 -8.47
CA THR A 348 -31.48 -26.15 -8.58
C THR A 348 -32.85 -26.79 -8.76
N ARG A 349 -33.92 -25.99 -8.59
CA ARG A 349 -35.30 -26.44 -8.81
C ARG A 349 -35.57 -26.84 -10.27
N PHE A 350 -34.83 -26.29 -11.22
CA PHE A 350 -34.92 -26.68 -12.62
C PHE A 350 -33.68 -27.47 -13.02
N ARG A 351 -33.76 -28.78 -12.87
CA ARG A 351 -32.69 -29.69 -13.28
C ARG A 351 -32.65 -29.74 -14.80
N LEU A 352 -31.49 -29.49 -15.39
CA LEU A 352 -31.32 -29.61 -16.83
C LEU A 352 -31.30 -31.09 -17.19
N GLU A 353 -32.38 -31.56 -17.81
CA GLU A 353 -32.59 -32.95 -18.21
C GLU A 353 -33.02 -33.03 -19.68
N GLY A 354 -32.74 -34.17 -20.31
CA GLY A 354 -33.08 -34.41 -21.71
C GLY A 354 -32.47 -33.35 -22.63
N ALA A 355 -33.29 -32.81 -23.54
CA ALA A 355 -32.85 -31.84 -24.54
C ALA A 355 -32.38 -30.51 -23.90
N HIS A 356 -32.84 -30.17 -22.70
CA HIS A 356 -32.47 -28.92 -22.01
C HIS A 356 -30.98 -28.85 -21.64
N GLN A 357 -30.29 -29.99 -21.50
CA GLN A 357 -28.84 -30.01 -21.24
C GLN A 357 -28.01 -29.44 -22.39
N ALA A 358 -28.53 -29.49 -23.62
CA ALA A 358 -27.86 -28.99 -24.82
C ALA A 358 -28.30 -27.56 -25.19
N VAL A 359 -29.17 -26.93 -24.39
CA VAL A 359 -29.64 -25.57 -24.64
C VAL A 359 -28.60 -24.57 -24.12
N PRO A 360 -28.17 -23.58 -24.94
CA PRO A 360 -27.28 -22.53 -24.47
C PRO A 360 -27.88 -21.77 -23.29
N CYS A 361 -27.10 -21.55 -22.23
CA CYS A 361 -27.57 -20.94 -20.98
C CYS A 361 -28.33 -19.62 -21.21
N MET A 362 -27.92 -18.82 -22.19
CA MET A 362 -28.51 -17.51 -22.50
C MET A 362 -29.94 -17.57 -23.08
N MET A 363 -30.37 -18.73 -23.57
CA MET A 363 -31.75 -18.92 -24.03
C MET A 363 -32.73 -18.88 -22.85
N CYS A 364 -32.28 -19.33 -21.67
CA CYS A 364 -33.02 -19.23 -20.42
C CYS A 364 -32.63 -17.96 -19.65
N HIS A 365 -31.33 -17.67 -19.55
CA HIS A 365 -30.76 -16.51 -18.86
C HIS A 365 -30.45 -15.39 -19.85
N GLN A 366 -31.49 -14.71 -20.31
CA GLN A 366 -31.39 -13.73 -21.39
C GLN A 366 -30.56 -12.51 -20.97
N THR A 367 -29.74 -12.00 -21.90
CA THR A 367 -29.03 -10.74 -21.71
C THR A 367 -29.96 -9.58 -22.01
N MET A 368 -30.17 -8.71 -21.02
CA MET A 368 -30.96 -7.49 -21.17
C MET A 368 -30.24 -6.49 -22.08
N ALA A 369 -30.97 -5.48 -22.59
CA ALA A 369 -30.40 -4.39 -23.39
C ALA A 369 -29.28 -3.63 -22.66
N SER A 370 -29.26 -3.66 -21.33
CA SER A 370 -28.19 -3.11 -20.48
C SER A 370 -26.90 -3.95 -20.46
N GLY A 371 -26.87 -5.09 -21.14
CA GLY A 371 -25.74 -6.05 -21.12
C GLY A 371 -25.73 -7.00 -19.91
N VAL A 372 -26.69 -6.86 -18.99
CA VAL A 372 -26.79 -7.69 -17.79
C VAL A 372 -27.54 -8.98 -18.10
N VAL A 373 -26.97 -10.12 -17.69
CA VAL A 373 -27.66 -11.41 -17.75
C VAL A 373 -28.77 -11.45 -16.70
N GLN A 374 -30.00 -11.68 -17.13
CA GLN A 374 -31.15 -11.85 -16.25
C GLN A 374 -31.29 -13.33 -15.89
N PHE A 375 -31.02 -13.67 -14.63
CA PHE A 375 -31.23 -15.03 -14.13
C PHE A 375 -32.72 -15.29 -13.91
N VAL A 376 -33.15 -16.50 -14.25
CA VAL A 376 -34.53 -16.97 -14.06
C VAL A 376 -34.56 -17.85 -12.83
N TRP A 377 -35.48 -17.54 -11.91
CA TRP A 377 -35.65 -18.23 -10.64
C TRP A 377 -37.04 -18.85 -10.59
N PRO A 378 -37.16 -20.16 -10.91
CA PRO A 378 -38.42 -20.87 -10.81
C PRO A 378 -39.05 -20.73 -9.42
N GLN A 379 -40.34 -20.38 -9.36
CA GLN A 379 -41.14 -20.45 -8.13
C GLN A 379 -41.44 -21.91 -7.75
N GLU A 380 -42.29 -22.16 -6.75
CA GLU A 380 -42.64 -23.52 -6.32
C GLU A 380 -43.26 -24.39 -7.42
N THR A 381 -43.93 -23.80 -8.41
CA THR A 381 -44.45 -24.50 -9.58
C THR A 381 -43.86 -23.90 -10.85
N PHE A 382 -43.02 -24.66 -11.56
CA PHE A 382 -42.46 -24.31 -12.86
C PHE A 382 -42.94 -25.35 -13.86
N THR A 383 -43.61 -24.89 -14.92
CA THR A 383 -44.28 -25.72 -15.90
C THR A 383 -43.69 -25.48 -17.28
N CYS A 384 -43.88 -26.43 -18.20
CA CYS A 384 -43.47 -26.29 -19.60
C CYS A 384 -43.96 -24.96 -20.21
N ARG A 385 -45.16 -24.50 -19.83
CA ARG A 385 -45.81 -23.31 -20.36
C ARG A 385 -45.18 -21.98 -19.92
N ASP A 386 -44.34 -22.00 -18.88
CA ASP A 386 -43.64 -20.80 -18.41
C ASP A 386 -42.54 -20.37 -19.40
N CYS A 387 -42.12 -21.29 -20.29
CA CYS A 387 -41.13 -21.01 -21.35
C CYS A 387 -41.67 -21.33 -22.75
N HIS A 388 -42.53 -22.33 -22.90
CA HIS A 388 -43.01 -22.78 -24.22
C HIS A 388 -44.47 -22.39 -24.47
N GLN A 389 -44.74 -21.85 -25.66
CA GLN A 389 -46.09 -21.64 -26.15
C GLN A 389 -46.71 -22.97 -26.61
N THR A 390 -48.01 -23.15 -26.37
CA THR A 390 -48.73 -24.37 -26.79
C THR A 390 -49.23 -24.25 -28.24
N PRO A 391 -48.81 -25.11 -29.17
CA PRO A 391 -49.37 -25.14 -30.52
C PRO A 391 -50.76 -25.79 -30.56
N HIS A 392 -51.23 -26.37 -29.45
CA HIS A 392 -52.51 -27.06 -29.37
C HIS A 392 -53.68 -26.17 -28.94
N GLY A 393 -53.41 -24.91 -28.57
CA GLY A 393 -54.41 -24.06 -27.91
C GLY A 393 -54.96 -24.77 -26.67
N ASP A 394 -56.29 -24.78 -26.53
CA ASP A 394 -56.98 -25.36 -25.37
C ASP A 394 -57.47 -26.81 -25.57
N GLN A 395 -57.11 -27.46 -26.69
CA GLN A 395 -57.66 -28.78 -27.08
C GLN A 395 -57.44 -29.89 -26.03
N PHE A 396 -56.38 -29.79 -25.23
CA PHE A 396 -55.99 -30.82 -24.27
C PHE A 396 -56.02 -30.36 -22.81
N VAL A 397 -56.68 -29.24 -22.50
CA VAL A 397 -56.71 -28.65 -21.14
C VAL A 397 -57.08 -29.67 -20.06
N ALA A 398 -58.08 -30.51 -20.29
CA ALA A 398 -58.50 -31.53 -19.34
C ALA A 398 -57.48 -32.66 -19.14
N ARG A 399 -56.68 -32.99 -20.17
CA ARG A 399 -55.64 -34.03 -20.12
C ARG A 399 -54.40 -33.50 -19.42
N ILE A 400 -53.95 -32.30 -19.78
CA ILE A 400 -52.77 -31.67 -19.18
C ILE A 400 -53.02 -31.29 -17.70
N ALA A 401 -54.27 -31.04 -17.31
CA ALA A 401 -54.61 -30.80 -15.91
C ALA A 401 -54.30 -32.00 -14.98
N LYS A 402 -54.15 -33.21 -15.52
CA LYS A 402 -53.90 -34.45 -14.74
C LYS A 402 -52.44 -34.89 -14.70
N GLY A 403 -51.55 -34.28 -15.50
CA GLY A 403 -50.17 -34.75 -15.62
C GLY A 403 -49.24 -33.87 -16.46
N GLY A 404 -49.61 -32.61 -16.69
CA GLY A 404 -48.81 -31.67 -17.47
C GLY A 404 -48.73 -32.03 -18.95
N CYS A 405 -47.75 -31.44 -19.63
CA CYS A 405 -47.42 -31.78 -21.02
C CYS A 405 -46.79 -33.18 -21.10
N GLU A 406 -46.19 -33.62 -20.00
CA GLU A 406 -45.52 -34.89 -19.76
C GLU A 406 -46.47 -36.09 -19.83
N ALA A 407 -47.79 -35.85 -19.76
CA ALA A 407 -48.80 -36.85 -20.03
C ALA A 407 -48.74 -37.40 -21.48
N CYS A 408 -48.10 -36.68 -22.40
CA CYS A 408 -47.93 -37.10 -23.80
C CYS A 408 -46.50 -36.86 -24.34
N HIS A 409 -45.78 -35.84 -23.88
CA HIS A 409 -44.46 -35.45 -24.39
C HIS A 409 -43.34 -35.86 -23.44
N ASN A 410 -42.16 -36.18 -23.99
CA ASN A 410 -40.95 -36.39 -23.22
C ASN A 410 -39.96 -35.24 -23.44
N GLY A 411 -39.42 -34.66 -22.36
CA GLY A 411 -38.46 -33.55 -22.43
C GLY A 411 -37.12 -33.89 -23.12
N SER A 412 -36.81 -35.17 -23.31
CA SER A 412 -35.64 -35.64 -24.08
C SER A 412 -35.94 -35.77 -25.58
N THR A 413 -37.19 -36.08 -25.94
CA THR A 413 -37.61 -36.36 -27.30
C THR A 413 -39.01 -35.77 -27.55
N TRP A 414 -39.12 -34.44 -27.55
CA TRP A 414 -40.42 -33.74 -27.56
C TRP A 414 -41.35 -34.14 -28.72
N HIS A 415 -40.77 -34.42 -29.89
CA HIS A 415 -41.50 -34.83 -31.09
C HIS A 415 -42.01 -36.28 -31.04
N ALA A 416 -41.47 -37.11 -30.14
CA ALA A 416 -41.99 -38.44 -29.89
C ALA A 416 -43.13 -38.33 -28.87
N VAL A 417 -44.35 -38.40 -29.37
CA VAL A 417 -45.57 -38.28 -28.56
C VAL A 417 -46.08 -39.67 -28.22
N ASP A 418 -46.38 -39.91 -26.95
CA ASP A 418 -46.94 -41.17 -26.46
C ASP A 418 -48.48 -41.15 -26.55
N VAL A 419 -49.00 -41.33 -27.78
CA VAL A 419 -50.43 -41.48 -28.02
C VAL A 419 -50.72 -42.89 -28.54
N ASN A 420 -51.45 -43.66 -27.75
CA ASN A 420 -51.87 -45.01 -28.13
C ASN A 420 -53.17 -44.99 -28.94
N HIS A 421 -53.08 -45.08 -30.27
CA HIS A 421 -54.26 -45.17 -31.13
C HIS A 421 -55.07 -46.47 -30.96
N ASN A 422 -54.55 -47.50 -30.29
CA ASN A 422 -55.35 -48.69 -29.99
C ASN A 422 -56.44 -48.42 -28.93
N GLU A 423 -56.32 -47.33 -28.19
CA GLU A 423 -57.34 -46.88 -27.23
C GLU A 423 -58.39 -45.97 -27.87
N THR A 424 -58.25 -45.64 -29.16
CA THR A 424 -59.20 -44.79 -29.88
C THR A 424 -60.14 -45.63 -30.74
N ARG A 425 -61.14 -44.95 -31.33
CA ARG A 425 -62.08 -45.56 -32.28
C ARG A 425 -61.43 -45.95 -33.62
N PHE A 426 -60.17 -45.60 -33.85
CA PHE A 426 -59.43 -45.91 -35.08
C PHE A 426 -58.01 -46.42 -34.76
N PRO A 427 -57.87 -47.73 -34.46
CA PRO A 427 -56.56 -48.35 -34.27
C PRO A 427 -55.74 -48.32 -35.57
N LEU A 428 -54.57 -47.68 -35.54
CA LEU A 428 -53.69 -47.62 -36.70
C LEU A 428 -53.14 -49.01 -37.03
N ARG A 429 -53.50 -49.53 -38.21
CA ARG A 429 -53.03 -50.82 -38.74
C ARG A 429 -52.36 -50.64 -40.09
N GLY A 430 -51.41 -51.53 -40.40
CA GLY A 430 -50.70 -51.53 -41.68
C GLY A 430 -49.95 -50.22 -41.92
N LYS A 431 -50.10 -49.64 -43.11
CA LYS A 431 -49.41 -48.42 -43.52
C LYS A 431 -49.82 -47.19 -42.72
N HIS A 432 -51.02 -47.16 -42.14
CA HIS A 432 -51.49 -46.05 -41.30
C HIS A 432 -50.61 -45.83 -40.07
N GLN A 433 -49.89 -46.85 -39.58
CA GLN A 433 -48.95 -46.72 -38.45
C GLN A 433 -47.75 -45.81 -38.75
N LYS A 434 -47.47 -45.54 -40.03
CA LYS A 434 -46.34 -44.73 -40.50
C LYS A 434 -46.76 -43.38 -41.06
N VAL A 435 -48.04 -43.02 -40.93
CA VAL A 435 -48.59 -41.76 -41.43
C VAL A 435 -48.44 -40.70 -40.34
N PHE A 436 -47.92 -39.54 -40.70
CA PHE A 436 -47.83 -38.41 -39.77
C PHE A 436 -49.22 -37.89 -39.39
N CYS A 437 -49.38 -37.47 -38.12
CA CYS A 437 -50.65 -37.07 -37.54
C CYS A 437 -51.40 -36.04 -38.39
N GLU A 438 -50.71 -35.04 -38.95
CA GLU A 438 -51.29 -33.95 -39.72
C GLU A 438 -51.92 -34.37 -41.06
N LYS A 439 -51.59 -35.57 -41.56
CA LYS A 439 -52.22 -36.13 -42.76
C LYS A 439 -53.65 -36.58 -42.47
N CYS A 440 -53.94 -36.99 -41.24
CA CYS A 440 -55.27 -37.35 -40.77
C CYS A 440 -55.94 -36.13 -40.09
N HIS A 441 -55.24 -35.52 -39.13
CA HIS A 441 -55.68 -34.34 -38.39
C HIS A 441 -55.23 -33.07 -39.13
N LYS A 442 -56.08 -32.57 -40.03
CA LYS A 442 -55.73 -31.40 -40.84
C LYS A 442 -55.67 -30.12 -39.99
N GLY A 443 -54.82 -29.19 -40.40
CA GLY A 443 -54.79 -27.84 -39.86
C GLY A 443 -56.08 -27.11 -40.16
N ILE A 444 -56.58 -26.35 -39.19
CA ILE A 444 -57.72 -25.44 -39.39
C ILE A 444 -57.35 -24.03 -38.94
N GLU A 445 -57.98 -23.05 -39.58
CA GLU A 445 -58.00 -21.66 -39.14
C GLU A 445 -59.45 -21.31 -38.81
N THR A 446 -59.79 -21.31 -37.53
CA THR A 446 -61.16 -21.02 -37.05
C THR A 446 -61.09 -20.29 -35.72
N ASP A 447 -61.91 -19.25 -35.53
CA ASP A 447 -62.14 -18.59 -34.23
C ASP A 447 -60.86 -18.32 -33.41
N GLY A 448 -59.83 -17.75 -34.04
CA GLY A 448 -58.59 -17.38 -33.36
C GLY A 448 -57.63 -18.53 -33.04
N PHE A 449 -57.92 -19.77 -33.47
CA PHE A 449 -56.99 -20.90 -33.41
C PHE A 449 -56.38 -21.19 -34.78
N THR A 450 -55.06 -21.28 -34.83
CA THR A 450 -54.28 -21.71 -36.01
C THR A 450 -53.43 -22.90 -35.61
N GLY A 451 -53.76 -24.08 -36.13
CA GLY A 451 -53.01 -25.30 -35.84
C GLY A 451 -53.75 -26.59 -36.22
N THR A 452 -53.11 -27.72 -35.94
CA THR A 452 -53.68 -29.06 -36.15
C THR A 452 -54.80 -29.31 -35.12
N ARG A 453 -56.01 -29.62 -35.60
CA ARG A 453 -57.13 -29.94 -34.73
C ARG A 453 -57.33 -31.44 -34.58
N TYR A 454 -57.18 -31.91 -33.34
CA TYR A 454 -57.33 -33.31 -32.94
C TYR A 454 -58.78 -33.58 -32.52
N VAL A 455 -59.73 -33.41 -33.46
CA VAL A 455 -61.15 -33.76 -33.30
C VAL A 455 -61.45 -35.19 -33.76
N PRO A 456 -62.60 -35.78 -33.36
CA PRO A 456 -63.09 -37.00 -33.97
C PRO A 456 -63.16 -36.86 -35.50
N LEU A 457 -62.46 -37.74 -36.20
CA LEU A 457 -62.46 -37.81 -37.65
C LEU A 457 -63.57 -38.79 -38.12
N PRO A 458 -64.09 -38.60 -39.35
CA PRO A 458 -64.80 -39.66 -40.03
C PRO A 458 -63.93 -40.93 -40.14
N LEU A 459 -64.56 -42.10 -40.13
CA LEU A 459 -63.85 -43.40 -40.05
C LEU A 459 -63.90 -44.18 -41.36
N ASP A 460 -64.67 -43.70 -42.34
CA ASP A 460 -64.84 -44.40 -43.62
C ASP A 460 -63.65 -44.09 -44.55
N CYS A 461 -63.28 -45.08 -45.36
CA CYS A 461 -62.08 -45.00 -46.20
C CYS A 461 -62.15 -43.81 -47.17
N GLN A 462 -63.34 -43.54 -47.70
CA GLN A 462 -63.63 -42.51 -48.70
C GLN A 462 -63.50 -41.08 -48.17
N ASP A 463 -63.60 -40.88 -46.85
CA ASP A 463 -63.42 -39.55 -46.25
C ASP A 463 -61.96 -39.08 -46.27
N CYS A 464 -61.04 -40.04 -46.41
CA CYS A 464 -59.60 -39.79 -46.44
C CYS A 464 -58.96 -40.15 -47.79
N HIS A 465 -59.49 -41.16 -48.48
CA HIS A 465 -58.94 -41.69 -49.72
C HIS A 465 -59.94 -41.56 -50.86
N VAL A 466 -59.47 -41.03 -52.00
CA VAL A 466 -60.28 -40.96 -53.21
C VAL A 466 -60.52 -42.38 -53.73
N ASP A 467 -61.78 -42.76 -53.94
CA ASP A 467 -62.09 -44.00 -54.62
C ASP A 467 -61.63 -43.91 -56.07
N GLN A 468 -60.63 -44.74 -56.41
CA GLN A 468 -60.13 -44.82 -57.78
C GLN A 468 -61.07 -45.58 -58.69
N HIS A 469 -62.04 -46.35 -58.17
CA HIS A 469 -62.93 -47.21 -58.95
C HIS A 469 -64.24 -46.53 -59.36
N GLY A 470 -64.38 -45.22 -59.13
CA GLY A 470 -65.54 -44.45 -59.55
C GLY A 470 -66.87 -45.07 -59.13
N SER A 471 -66.97 -45.58 -57.89
CA SER A 471 -68.17 -46.22 -57.34
C SER A 471 -68.62 -47.53 -58.04
N GLN A 472 -67.82 -48.12 -58.93
CA GLN A 472 -68.16 -49.36 -59.66
C GLN A 472 -68.43 -50.58 -58.75
N PHE A 473 -67.98 -50.52 -57.50
CA PHE A 473 -68.10 -51.61 -56.51
C PHE A 473 -69.09 -51.33 -55.37
N ASP A 474 -69.84 -50.24 -55.46
CA ASP A 474 -70.78 -49.80 -54.43
C ASP A 474 -71.93 -50.78 -54.26
N ARG A 475 -72.37 -50.95 -53.01
CA ARG A 475 -73.59 -51.69 -52.67
C ARG A 475 -74.39 -50.85 -51.70
N ALA A 476 -75.60 -50.44 -52.10
CA ALA A 476 -76.44 -49.52 -51.33
C ALA A 476 -75.68 -48.24 -50.91
N ASP A 477 -75.00 -47.61 -51.87
CA ASP A 477 -74.24 -46.37 -51.71
C ASP A 477 -73.06 -46.43 -50.72
N ILE A 478 -72.57 -47.63 -50.42
CA ILE A 478 -71.39 -47.84 -49.56
C ILE A 478 -70.29 -48.59 -50.34
N THR A 479 -69.13 -47.96 -50.47
CA THR A 479 -67.90 -48.59 -50.98
C THR A 479 -67.16 -49.28 -49.84
N ALA A 480 -67.45 -50.56 -49.61
CA ALA A 480 -66.76 -51.34 -48.58
C ALA A 480 -65.35 -51.78 -49.03
N CYS A 481 -64.39 -50.86 -49.04
CA CYS A 481 -63.01 -51.06 -49.53
C CYS A 481 -62.32 -52.30 -48.90
N VAL A 482 -62.59 -52.55 -47.61
CA VAL A 482 -62.03 -53.66 -46.83
C VAL A 482 -62.45 -55.06 -47.31
N ARG A 483 -63.40 -55.15 -48.26
CA ARG A 483 -63.71 -56.42 -48.92
C ARG A 483 -62.59 -56.91 -49.83
N CYS A 484 -61.83 -55.99 -50.40
CA CYS A 484 -60.80 -56.28 -51.40
C CYS A 484 -59.41 -55.82 -50.93
N HIS A 485 -59.35 -54.68 -50.24
CA HIS A 485 -58.11 -54.03 -49.83
C HIS A 485 -57.82 -54.23 -48.34
N THR A 486 -56.54 -54.17 -47.98
CA THR A 486 -56.11 -54.16 -46.58
C THR A 486 -55.51 -52.82 -46.23
N THR A 487 -55.37 -52.51 -44.95
CA THR A 487 -54.64 -51.31 -44.51
C THR A 487 -53.12 -51.43 -44.72
N GLY A 488 -52.61 -52.62 -45.08
CA GLY A 488 -51.19 -52.86 -45.35
C GLY A 488 -50.76 -52.53 -46.78
N ASP A 489 -51.67 -52.67 -47.74
CA ASP A 489 -51.46 -52.33 -49.15
C ASP A 489 -52.82 -52.17 -49.86
N TRP A 490 -52.90 -51.23 -50.79
CA TRP A 490 -54.05 -51.03 -51.68
C TRP A 490 -54.13 -52.07 -52.79
N LYS A 491 -53.17 -52.99 -52.91
CA LYS A 491 -53.37 -54.17 -53.75
C LYS A 491 -54.61 -54.94 -53.28
N PRO A 492 -55.49 -55.41 -54.20
CA PRO A 492 -56.72 -56.09 -53.86
C PRO A 492 -56.45 -57.54 -53.41
N THR A 493 -55.69 -57.71 -52.33
CA THR A 493 -55.19 -58.99 -51.83
C THR A 493 -56.27 -59.89 -51.23
N LEU A 494 -57.43 -59.33 -50.89
CA LEU A 494 -58.59 -60.09 -50.43
C LEU A 494 -59.56 -60.43 -51.57
N PHE A 495 -59.37 -59.83 -52.74
CA PHE A 495 -60.20 -60.09 -53.91
C PHE A 495 -59.72 -61.35 -54.62
N ASP A 496 -60.63 -62.31 -54.78
CA ASP A 496 -60.41 -63.48 -55.59
C ASP A 496 -61.33 -63.38 -56.81
N HIS A 497 -60.75 -63.28 -58.01
CA HIS A 497 -61.52 -63.10 -59.23
C HIS A 497 -62.48 -64.28 -59.50
N ASN A 498 -62.11 -65.50 -59.11
CA ASN A 498 -62.95 -66.69 -59.33
C ASN A 498 -64.12 -66.77 -58.34
N LYS A 499 -64.02 -66.07 -57.21
CA LYS A 499 -65.05 -66.02 -56.17
C LYS A 499 -65.91 -64.76 -56.24
N ASP A 500 -65.29 -63.62 -56.47
CA ASP A 500 -65.85 -62.29 -56.30
C ASP A 500 -66.25 -61.63 -57.63
N ALA A 501 -65.81 -62.17 -58.77
CA ALA A 501 -66.24 -61.75 -60.10
C ALA A 501 -67.06 -62.80 -60.83
N LEU A 502 -67.73 -62.37 -61.90
CA LEU A 502 -68.65 -63.21 -62.66
C LEU A 502 -68.00 -63.95 -63.84
N PHE A 503 -66.69 -63.75 -64.05
CA PHE A 503 -65.90 -64.43 -65.06
C PHE A 503 -64.75 -65.15 -64.35
N ALA A 504 -64.65 -66.47 -64.51
CA ALA A 504 -63.58 -67.22 -63.88
C ALA A 504 -62.31 -67.17 -64.74
N ILE A 505 -61.20 -66.74 -64.15
CA ILE A 505 -59.87 -66.75 -64.76
C ILE A 505 -59.26 -68.13 -64.53
N THR A 506 -59.17 -68.92 -65.60
CA THR A 506 -58.61 -70.28 -65.59
C THR A 506 -57.70 -70.50 -66.81
N GLY A 507 -56.75 -71.43 -66.68
CA GLY A 507 -55.84 -71.81 -67.76
C GLY A 507 -54.92 -70.65 -68.16
N ALA A 508 -54.77 -70.40 -69.45
CA ALA A 508 -53.85 -69.36 -69.97
C ALA A 508 -54.18 -67.92 -69.52
N HIS A 509 -55.35 -67.69 -68.91
CA HIS A 509 -55.71 -66.39 -68.37
C HIS A 509 -55.19 -66.14 -66.95
N GLU A 510 -54.75 -67.19 -66.22
CA GLU A 510 -54.33 -67.09 -64.80
C GLU A 510 -53.20 -66.09 -64.57
N ASP A 511 -52.27 -65.98 -65.53
CA ASP A 511 -51.13 -65.07 -65.47
C ASP A 511 -51.37 -63.75 -66.26
N VAL A 512 -52.58 -63.52 -66.77
CA VAL A 512 -52.90 -62.30 -67.54
C VAL A 512 -53.13 -61.13 -66.59
N ALA A 513 -52.35 -60.07 -66.78
CA ALA A 513 -52.48 -58.85 -65.99
C ALA A 513 -53.86 -58.18 -66.18
N CYS A 514 -54.43 -57.67 -65.08
CA CYS A 514 -55.80 -57.12 -65.02
C CYS A 514 -56.08 -56.09 -66.13
N GLU A 515 -55.09 -55.24 -66.44
CA GLU A 515 -55.19 -54.18 -67.44
C GLU A 515 -55.37 -54.67 -68.89
N LYS A 516 -55.14 -55.95 -69.16
CA LYS A 516 -55.38 -56.55 -70.48
C LYS A 516 -56.87 -56.77 -70.72
N CYS A 517 -57.62 -57.07 -69.67
CA CYS A 517 -59.08 -57.27 -69.73
C CYS A 517 -59.84 -55.99 -69.38
N HIS A 518 -59.38 -55.27 -68.36
CA HIS A 518 -60.02 -54.07 -67.85
C HIS A 518 -59.37 -52.85 -68.49
N GLN A 519 -60.01 -52.27 -69.51
CA GLN A 519 -59.48 -51.10 -70.22
C GLN A 519 -59.86 -49.79 -69.51
N VAL A 520 -59.07 -48.74 -69.75
CA VAL A 520 -59.35 -47.39 -69.25
C VAL A 520 -60.44 -46.77 -70.10
N GLU A 521 -61.51 -46.29 -69.48
CA GLU A 521 -62.61 -45.58 -70.14
C GLU A 521 -62.82 -44.23 -69.46
N ALA A 522 -63.09 -43.19 -70.24
CA ALA A 522 -63.47 -41.89 -69.69
C ALA A 522 -64.95 -41.97 -69.26
N PHE A 523 -65.20 -41.95 -67.95
CA PHE A 523 -66.53 -41.71 -67.43
C PHE A 523 -66.74 -40.19 -67.28
N ASP A 524 -67.95 -39.72 -67.61
CA ASP A 524 -68.33 -38.32 -67.43
C ASP A 524 -68.10 -37.92 -65.96
N LEU A 525 -67.42 -36.77 -65.73
CA LEU A 525 -66.95 -36.21 -64.43
C LEU A 525 -65.46 -36.41 -64.04
N ASN A 526 -64.52 -36.27 -64.99
CA ASN A 526 -63.09 -35.98 -64.71
C ASN A 526 -62.29 -37.05 -63.91
N ILE A 527 -62.75 -38.30 -63.85
CA ILE A 527 -61.94 -39.42 -63.37
C ILE A 527 -61.68 -40.38 -64.55
N ILE A 528 -60.42 -40.47 -64.97
CA ILE A 528 -59.97 -41.53 -65.88
C ILE A 528 -59.86 -42.79 -65.03
N ASP A 529 -60.82 -43.71 -65.16
CA ASP A 529 -60.84 -44.95 -64.39
C ASP A 529 -60.82 -46.17 -65.31
N ARG A 530 -60.23 -47.25 -64.80
CA ARG A 530 -60.25 -48.57 -65.43
C ARG A 530 -61.64 -49.19 -65.21
N ARG A 531 -62.28 -49.62 -66.29
CA ARG A 531 -63.59 -50.26 -66.21
C ARG A 531 -63.45 -51.71 -65.72
N TYR A 532 -63.94 -51.96 -64.51
CA TYR A 532 -64.03 -53.29 -63.92
C TYR A 532 -65.42 -53.89 -64.07
N LYS A 533 -66.48 -53.06 -64.03
CA LYS A 533 -67.85 -53.55 -64.19
C LYS A 533 -68.80 -52.49 -64.78
N PRO A 534 -69.76 -52.91 -65.64
CA PRO A 534 -69.83 -54.23 -66.29
C PRO A 534 -68.73 -54.38 -67.35
N LEU A 535 -68.38 -55.62 -67.70
CA LEU A 535 -67.48 -55.95 -68.81
C LEU A 535 -68.14 -57.04 -69.66
N ASP A 536 -67.99 -56.96 -70.99
CA ASP A 536 -68.41 -58.03 -71.90
C ASP A 536 -67.51 -59.26 -71.67
N ARG A 537 -68.12 -60.44 -71.61
CA ARG A 537 -67.45 -61.73 -71.30
C ARG A 537 -67.30 -62.62 -72.52
N THR A 538 -67.69 -62.15 -73.69
CA THR A 538 -67.52 -62.89 -74.94
C THR A 538 -66.05 -62.87 -75.36
N CYS A 539 -65.56 -63.97 -75.92
CA CYS A 539 -64.18 -64.06 -76.39
C CYS A 539 -63.85 -62.97 -77.43
N ALA A 540 -64.83 -62.64 -78.29
CA ALA A 540 -64.70 -61.63 -79.33
C ALA A 540 -64.50 -60.22 -78.77
N ALA A 541 -65.10 -59.89 -77.63
CA ALA A 541 -64.94 -58.58 -77.01
C ALA A 541 -63.51 -58.35 -76.49
N CYS A 542 -62.80 -59.40 -76.09
CA CYS A 542 -61.43 -59.29 -75.54
C CYS A 542 -60.33 -59.60 -76.56
N HIS A 543 -60.57 -60.51 -77.52
CA HIS A 543 -59.57 -60.95 -78.51
C HIS A 543 -59.82 -60.44 -79.93
N GLY A 544 -60.92 -59.72 -80.16
CA GLY A 544 -61.40 -59.38 -81.50
C GLY A 544 -61.98 -60.58 -82.23
N GLU A 545 -62.53 -60.35 -83.44
CA GLU A 545 -62.97 -61.44 -84.30
C GLU A 545 -61.74 -62.24 -84.79
N MET A 546 -61.62 -63.49 -84.36
CA MET A 546 -60.55 -64.37 -84.82
C MET A 546 -60.74 -64.67 -86.31
N LYS A 547 -59.98 -63.99 -87.18
CA LYS A 547 -59.86 -64.38 -88.59
C LYS A 547 -59.13 -65.71 -88.66
N GLY A 548 -59.87 -66.76 -89.02
CA GLY A 548 -59.40 -68.14 -89.04
C GLY A 548 -58.05 -68.32 -89.75
N ARG A 549 -57.20 -69.13 -89.13
CA ARG A 549 -56.15 -69.90 -89.81
C ARG A 549 -56.39 -71.36 -89.57
#